data_AF-A0A672G7K9-F1
#
_entry.id   AF-A0A672G7K9-F1
#
_cell.length_a   1.000
_cell.length_b   1.000
_cell.length_c   1.000
_cell.angle_alpha   90.00
_cell.angle_beta   90.00
_cell.angle_gamma   90.00
#
_symmetry.space_group_name_H-M   'P 1'
#
loop_
_entity.id
_entity.type
_entity.pdbx_description
1 polymer ?
#
loop_
_entity_poly.entity_id
_entity_poly.type
_entity_poly.pdbx_seq_one_letter_code
_entity_poly.pdbx_strand_id
1 'polypeptide(L)'
;MLVCSAYDFYPKNIKLTWLRNGHEVTSDVTSTEELSNGNWLYQIHSHLEIDPSPGDKIICKVEHASLMEPKLYEWELVTTSDKNKIAAGTAGIVLGLVFLIAGVIFYRRRNNGETHDDKLSLKIIHKNVSSSMVKV
;
A
#
# COMPACT_ATOMS: atom_id res chain seq x y z
N MET A 1 -0.90 6.15 -26.95
CA MET A 1 -1.74 4.98 -27.29
C MET A 1 -2.14 4.26 -26.03
N LEU A 2 -3.44 4.11 -25.80
CA LEU A 2 -4.05 3.37 -24.69
C LEU A 2 -4.64 2.06 -25.21
N VAL A 3 -4.71 1.04 -24.36
CA VAL A 3 -5.25 -0.27 -24.71
C VAL A 3 -6.26 -0.72 -23.66
N CYS A 4 -7.42 -1.17 -24.11
CA CYS A 4 -8.43 -1.81 -23.30
C CYS A 4 -8.66 -3.24 -23.83
N SER A 5 -8.42 -4.22 -22.97
CA SER A 5 -8.49 -5.64 -23.32
C SER A 5 -9.58 -6.34 -22.53
N ALA A 6 -10.39 -7.15 -23.21
CA ALA A 6 -11.32 -8.08 -22.58
C ALA A 6 -10.90 -9.52 -22.94
N TYR A 7 -10.86 -10.39 -21.94
CA TYR A 7 -10.45 -11.79 -22.06
C TYR A 7 -11.52 -12.71 -21.49
N ASP A 8 -11.46 -13.96 -21.92
CA ASP A 8 -12.19 -15.09 -21.32
C ASP A 8 -13.70 -14.84 -21.17
N PHE A 9 -14.30 -14.15 -22.15
CA PHE A 9 -15.72 -13.82 -22.14
C PHE A 9 -16.55 -14.69 -23.10
N TYR A 10 -17.84 -14.82 -22.78
CA TYR A 10 -18.85 -15.51 -23.58
C TYR A 10 -20.24 -14.95 -23.24
N PRO A 11 -21.14 -14.70 -24.22
CA PRO A 11 -21.03 -15.00 -25.66
C PRO A 11 -20.12 -14.02 -26.43
N LYS A 12 -19.91 -14.27 -27.73
CA LYS A 12 -18.98 -13.48 -28.59
C LYS A 12 -19.27 -11.97 -28.61
N ASN A 13 -20.53 -11.56 -28.55
CA ASN A 13 -20.90 -10.16 -28.72
C ASN A 13 -20.53 -9.32 -27.48
N ILE A 14 -19.60 -8.40 -27.65
CA ILE A 14 -19.12 -7.45 -26.65
C ILE A 14 -18.94 -6.07 -27.28
N LYS A 15 -19.09 -4.99 -26.50
CA LYS A 15 -18.82 -3.62 -26.97
C LYS A 15 -17.85 -2.93 -26.02
N LEU A 16 -16.71 -2.51 -26.56
CA LEU A 16 -15.72 -1.65 -25.88
C LEU A 16 -15.87 -0.23 -26.45
N THR A 17 -16.12 0.74 -25.57
CA THR A 17 -16.31 2.15 -25.93
C THR A 17 -15.34 3.01 -25.15
N TRP A 18 -14.61 3.89 -25.83
CA TRP A 18 -13.76 4.87 -25.18
C TRP A 18 -14.57 6.12 -24.83
N LEU A 19 -14.42 6.60 -23.60
CA LEU A 19 -14.99 7.87 -23.14
C LEU A 19 -13.85 8.79 -22.72
N ARG A 20 -13.89 10.04 -23.18
CA ARG A 20 -13.04 11.14 -22.70
C ARG A 20 -13.93 12.18 -22.04
N ASN A 21 -13.71 12.44 -20.76
CA ASN A 21 -14.48 13.40 -19.97
C ASN A 21 -16.01 13.16 -20.08
N GLY A 22 -16.41 11.89 -20.15
CA GLY A 22 -17.81 11.46 -20.27
C GLY A 22 -18.36 11.42 -21.71
N HIS A 23 -17.61 11.88 -22.70
CA HIS A 23 -18.01 11.86 -24.11
C HIS A 23 -17.38 10.70 -24.86
N GLU A 24 -18.18 10.02 -25.69
CA GLU A 24 -17.69 8.92 -26.53
C GLU A 24 -16.67 9.41 -27.57
N VAL A 25 -15.57 8.69 -27.68
CA VAL A 25 -14.50 8.94 -28.65
C VAL A 25 -14.51 7.81 -29.67
N THR A 26 -14.63 8.19 -30.95
CA THR A 26 -14.63 7.24 -32.07
C THR A 26 -13.51 7.52 -33.07
N SER A 27 -12.95 8.74 -33.07
CA SER A 27 -11.75 9.05 -33.84
C SER A 27 -10.55 8.32 -33.25
N ASP A 28 -9.69 7.80 -34.11
CA ASP A 28 -8.41 7.20 -33.70
C ASP A 28 -8.56 6.01 -32.75
N VAL A 29 -9.74 5.36 -32.82
CA VAL A 29 -10.04 4.09 -32.14
C VAL A 29 -9.93 2.95 -33.14
N THR A 30 -9.15 1.93 -32.79
CA THR A 30 -9.06 0.68 -33.56
C THR A 30 -9.31 -0.51 -32.66
N SER A 31 -10.09 -1.48 -33.12
CA SER A 31 -10.39 -2.70 -32.36
C SER A 31 -10.00 -3.93 -33.16
N THR A 32 -9.45 -4.94 -32.49
CA THR A 32 -9.29 -6.26 -33.07
C THR A 32 -10.66 -6.91 -33.25
N GLU A 33 -10.75 -7.89 -34.14
CA GLU A 33 -11.91 -8.79 -34.15
C GLU A 33 -11.95 -9.63 -32.86
N GLU A 34 -13.12 -10.18 -32.51
CA GLU A 34 -13.22 -11.08 -31.36
C GLU A 34 -12.58 -12.44 -31.70
N LEU A 35 -11.40 -12.66 -31.15
CA LEU A 35 -10.59 -13.86 -31.38
C LEU A 35 -11.05 -14.97 -30.43
N SER A 36 -11.16 -16.20 -30.94
CA SER A 36 -11.45 -17.36 -30.10
C SER A 36 -10.18 -17.85 -29.39
N ASN A 37 -10.28 -18.11 -28.09
CA ASN A 37 -9.19 -18.66 -27.27
C ASN A 37 -9.02 -20.18 -27.44
N GLY A 38 -9.79 -20.83 -28.33
CA GLY A 38 -9.75 -22.28 -28.56
C GLY A 38 -10.47 -23.12 -27.48
N ASN A 39 -11.00 -22.47 -26.45
CA ASN A 39 -11.74 -23.08 -25.34
C ASN A 39 -13.19 -22.55 -25.24
N TRP A 40 -13.77 -22.11 -26.37
CA TRP A 40 -15.09 -21.45 -26.48
C TRP A 40 -15.20 -20.05 -25.87
N LEU A 41 -14.13 -19.51 -25.29
CA LEU A 41 -14.07 -18.14 -24.82
C LEU A 41 -13.44 -17.23 -25.88
N TYR A 42 -13.70 -15.94 -25.75
CA TYR A 42 -13.26 -14.92 -26.69
C TYR A 42 -12.39 -13.87 -26.02
N GLN A 43 -11.61 -13.16 -26.84
CA GLN A 43 -10.86 -11.98 -26.44
C GLN A 43 -11.01 -10.87 -27.49
N ILE A 44 -10.92 -9.61 -27.06
CA ILE A 44 -10.90 -8.42 -27.94
C ILE A 44 -10.02 -7.33 -27.32
N HIS A 45 -9.37 -6.54 -28.17
CA HIS A 45 -8.56 -5.40 -27.77
C HIS A 45 -9.03 -4.15 -28.52
N SER A 46 -9.29 -3.08 -27.79
CA SER A 46 -9.52 -1.75 -28.35
C SER A 46 -8.34 -0.84 -28.02
N HIS A 47 -7.89 -0.09 -29.01
CA HIS A 47 -6.76 0.83 -28.94
C HIS A 47 -7.27 2.24 -29.21
N LEU A 48 -6.78 3.20 -28.43
CA LEU A 48 -7.07 4.62 -28.60
C LEU A 48 -5.76 5.39 -28.75
N GLU A 49 -5.58 6.03 -29.90
CA GLU A 49 -4.47 6.95 -30.14
C GLU A 49 -4.87 8.36 -29.69
N ILE A 50 -4.29 8.81 -28.58
CA ILE A 50 -4.58 10.11 -27.98
C ILE A 50 -3.38 10.61 -27.18
N ASP A 51 -3.23 11.93 -27.13
CA ASP A 51 -2.36 12.64 -26.21
C ASP A 51 -3.16 13.12 -24.99
N PRO A 52 -3.14 12.38 -23.86
CA PRO A 52 -3.92 12.74 -22.68
C PRO A 52 -3.37 14.02 -22.04
N SER A 53 -4.25 14.98 -21.75
CA SER A 53 -3.90 16.20 -21.01
C SER A 53 -4.02 15.98 -19.50
N PRO A 54 -3.27 16.72 -18.67
CA PRO A 54 -3.45 16.68 -17.22
C PRO A 54 -4.90 17.00 -16.84
N GLY A 55 -5.55 16.09 -16.12
CA GLY A 55 -6.96 16.21 -15.72
C GLY A 55 -7.96 15.59 -16.70
N ASP A 56 -7.53 15.05 -17.84
CA ASP A 56 -8.40 14.24 -18.69
C ASP A 56 -8.82 12.96 -17.95
N LYS A 57 -10.12 12.69 -17.98
CA LYS A 57 -10.72 11.46 -17.49
C LYS A 57 -10.99 10.54 -18.67
N ILE A 58 -10.13 9.54 -18.86
CA ILE A 58 -10.28 8.57 -19.95
C ILE A 58 -10.83 7.27 -19.36
N ILE A 59 -11.88 6.72 -19.96
CA ILE A 59 -12.57 5.53 -19.47
C ILE A 59 -12.78 4.56 -20.63
N CYS A 60 -12.49 3.28 -20.41
CA CYS A 60 -13.00 2.21 -21.25
C CYS A 60 -14.29 1.65 -20.65
N LYS A 61 -15.41 1.85 -21.36
CA LYS A 61 -16.72 1.28 -21.03
C LYS A 61 -16.87 -0.07 -21.73
N VAL A 62 -17.18 -1.11 -20.95
CA VAL A 62 -17.36 -2.49 -21.41
C VAL A 62 -18.81 -2.92 -21.22
N GLU A 63 -19.47 -3.25 -22.32
CA GLU A 63 -20.85 -3.75 -22.37
C GLU A 63 -20.85 -5.19 -22.90
N HIS A 64 -21.42 -6.12 -22.13
CA HIS A 64 -21.43 -7.54 -22.45
C HIS A 64 -22.65 -8.22 -21.82
N ALA A 65 -23.19 -9.26 -22.47
CA ALA A 65 -24.43 -9.93 -22.03
C ALA A 65 -24.32 -10.60 -20.64
N SER A 66 -23.11 -10.92 -20.17
CA SER A 66 -22.90 -11.45 -18.81
C SER A 66 -22.91 -10.39 -17.71
N LEU A 67 -22.97 -9.10 -18.07
CA LEU A 67 -22.95 -7.97 -17.16
C LEU A 67 -24.34 -7.33 -17.08
N MET A 68 -24.87 -7.15 -15.87
CA MET A 68 -26.13 -6.41 -15.66
C MET A 68 -25.97 -4.92 -15.96
N GLU A 69 -24.79 -4.37 -15.66
CA GLU A 69 -24.42 -2.97 -15.87
C GLU A 69 -23.06 -2.88 -16.56
N PRO A 70 -22.83 -1.83 -17.36
CA PRO A 70 -21.54 -1.63 -18.02
C PRO A 70 -20.42 -1.45 -17.01
N LYS A 71 -19.28 -2.11 -17.24
CA LYS A 71 -18.08 -1.88 -16.44
C LYS A 71 -17.29 -0.69 -16.98
N LEU A 72 -16.87 0.20 -16.09
CA LEU A 72 -16.10 1.38 -16.42
C LEU A 72 -14.68 1.24 -15.86
N TYR A 73 -13.69 1.25 -16.75
CA TYR A 73 -12.27 1.19 -16.40
C TYR A 73 -11.64 2.55 -16.65
N GLU A 74 -11.36 3.29 -15.58
CA GLU A 74 -10.72 4.61 -15.66
C GLU A 74 -9.20 4.46 -15.82
N TRP A 75 -8.62 5.23 -16.74
CA TRP A 75 -7.19 5.29 -16.94
C TRP A 75 -6.56 6.27 -15.95
N GLU A 76 -5.78 5.75 -15.00
CA GLU A 76 -5.02 6.59 -14.09
C GLU A 76 -3.77 7.13 -14.79
N LEU A 77 -3.75 8.43 -15.09
CA LEU A 77 -2.50 9.12 -15.36
C LEU A 77 -1.72 9.11 -14.06
N VAL A 78 -0.75 8.20 -13.93
CA VAL A 78 0.20 8.19 -12.83
C VAL A 78 1.04 9.46 -12.92
N THR A 79 0.51 10.56 -12.40
CA THR A 79 1.33 11.74 -12.16
C THR A 79 2.31 11.33 -11.08
N THR A 80 3.59 11.51 -11.35
CA THR A 80 4.71 11.18 -10.46
C THR A 80 4.69 11.93 -9.12
N SER A 81 3.62 12.68 -8.82
CA SER A 81 3.40 13.45 -7.59
C SER A 81 3.02 12.56 -6.40
N ASP A 82 2.28 11.48 -6.61
CA ASP A 82 1.77 10.65 -5.50
C ASP A 82 2.79 9.66 -4.92
N LYS A 83 3.93 9.45 -5.60
CA LYS A 83 5.04 8.66 -5.06
C LYS A 83 5.90 9.43 -4.06
N ASN A 84 5.78 10.77 -4.01
CA ASN A 84 6.69 11.61 -3.23
C ASN A 84 6.18 11.94 -1.82
N LYS A 85 5.00 11.44 -1.43
CA LYS A 85 4.44 11.65 -0.08
C LYS A 85 4.86 10.61 0.97
N ILE A 86 5.57 9.55 0.58
CA ILE A 86 5.98 8.45 1.49
C ILE A 86 7.46 8.54 1.92
N ALA A 87 8.19 9.59 1.54
CA ALA A 87 9.61 9.72 1.91
C ALA A 87 9.86 10.38 3.28
N ALA A 88 8.90 11.14 3.82
CA ALA A 88 9.11 11.93 5.05
C ALA A 88 8.74 11.19 6.36
N GLY A 89 7.90 10.16 6.30
CA GLY A 89 7.40 9.47 7.51
C GLY A 89 8.41 8.49 8.13
N THR A 90 9.18 7.80 7.30
CA THR A 90 10.07 6.70 7.73
C THR A 90 11.28 7.19 8.53
N ALA A 91 11.83 8.36 8.21
CA ALA A 91 12.97 8.91 8.95
C ALA A 91 12.61 9.29 10.41
N GLY A 92 11.43 9.86 10.63
CA GLY A 92 10.97 10.27 11.96
C GLY A 92 10.69 9.08 12.88
N ILE A 93 10.13 7.98 12.34
CA ILE A 93 9.84 6.77 13.10
C ILE A 93 11.12 6.11 13.60
N VAL A 94 12.14 5.98 12.74
CA VAL A 94 13.42 5.37 13.11
C VAL A 94 14.11 6.19 14.22
N LEU A 95 14.15 7.51 14.08
CA LEU A 95 14.74 8.40 15.10
C LEU A 95 13.98 8.29 16.44
N GLY A 96 12.65 8.30 16.41
CA GLY A 96 11.82 8.16 17.61
C GLY A 96 12.07 6.85 18.35
N LEU A 97 12.16 5.72 17.64
CA LEU A 97 12.45 4.41 18.24
C LEU A 97 13.82 4.37 18.91
N VAL A 98 14.86 4.95 18.28
CA VAL A 98 16.22 5.00 18.86
C VAL A 98 16.24 5.80 20.16
N PHE A 99 15.60 6.97 20.20
CA PHE A 99 15.52 7.79 21.42
C PHE A 99 14.73 7.10 22.54
N LEU A 100 13.63 6.43 22.22
CA LEU A 100 12.86 5.67 23.21
C LEU A 100 13.69 4.53 23.81
N ILE A 101 14.40 3.77 22.99
CA ILE A 101 15.25 2.66 23.46
C ILE A 101 16.37 3.21 24.36
N ALA A 102 17.06 4.26 23.93
CA ALA A 102 18.12 4.90 24.72
C ALA A 102 17.58 5.44 26.06
N GLY A 103 16.42 6.10 26.03
CA GLY A 103 15.75 6.62 27.23
C GLY A 103 15.38 5.52 28.23
N VAL A 104 14.83 4.40 27.75
CA VAL A 104 14.50 3.24 28.60
C VAL A 104 15.75 2.63 29.23
N ILE A 105 16.85 2.50 28.47
CA ILE A 105 18.11 1.98 29.00
C ILE A 105 18.66 2.91 30.09
N PHE A 106 18.67 4.23 29.84
CA PHE A 106 19.14 5.21 30.82
C PHE A 106 18.28 5.23 32.09
N TYR A 107 16.95 5.19 31.93
CA TYR A 107 16.00 5.13 33.05
C TYR A 107 16.21 3.88 33.90
N ARG A 108 16.34 2.70 33.27
CA ARG A 108 16.61 1.45 33.99
C ARG A 108 17.98 1.46 34.69
N ARG A 109 19.01 2.06 34.08
CA ARG A 109 20.32 2.21 34.73
C ARG A 109 20.25 3.13 35.96
N ARG A 110 19.47 4.21 35.89
CA ARG A 110 19.26 5.13 37.01
C ARG A 110 18.54 4.46 38.18
N ASN A 111 17.42 3.78 37.93
CA ASN A 111 16.68 3.08 38.98
C ASN A 111 17.46 1.88 39.56
N ASN A 112 18.27 1.20 38.75
CA ASN A 112 19.12 0.11 39.23
C ASN A 112 20.30 0.62 40.08
N GLY A 113 20.73 1.88 39.92
CA GLY A 113 21.72 2.50 40.81
C GLY A 113 21.16 2.72 42.21
N GLU A 114 19.97 3.33 42.30
CA GLU A 114 19.29 3.57 43.58
C GLU A 114 18.88 2.25 44.28
N THR A 115 18.42 1.25 43.53
CA THR A 115 18.03 -0.05 44.10
C THR A 115 19.24 -0.90 44.53
N HIS A 116 20.43 -0.70 43.95
CA HIS A 116 21.64 -1.45 44.31
C HIS A 116 22.25 -0.98 45.62
N ASP A 117 22.23 0.33 45.90
CA ASP A 117 22.71 0.91 47.17
C ASP A 117 21.80 0.58 48.36
N ASP A 118 20.48 0.55 48.17
CA ASP A 118 19.54 0.12 49.21
C ASP A 118 19.67 -1.39 49.53
N LYS A 119 19.89 -2.22 48.50
CA LYS A 119 20.03 -3.67 48.67
C LYS A 119 21.39 -4.07 49.27
N LEU A 120 22.44 -3.29 49.00
CA LEU A 120 23.77 -3.47 49.60
C LEU A 120 23.75 -3.05 51.08
N SER A 121 23.08 -1.94 51.41
CA SER A 121 22.91 -1.46 52.79
C SER A 121 22.12 -2.44 53.65
N LEU A 122 20.99 -2.98 53.15
CA LEU A 122 20.20 -4.01 53.84
C LEU A 122 20.99 -5.32 54.07
N LYS A 123 21.81 -5.74 53.10
CA LYS A 123 22.69 -6.91 53.26
C LYS A 123 23.78 -6.70 54.31
N ILE A 124 24.38 -5.50 54.37
CA ILE A 124 25.39 -5.15 55.37
C ILE A 124 24.77 -5.14 56.77
N ILE A 125 23.58 -4.54 56.92
CA ILE A 125 22.85 -4.51 58.21
C ILE A 125 22.52 -5.93 58.67
N HIS A 126 21.97 -6.79 57.80
CA HIS A 126 21.63 -8.17 58.15
C HIS A 126 22.86 -9.00 58.54
N LYS A 127 23.99 -8.79 57.87
CA LYS A 127 25.27 -9.45 58.18
C LYS A 127 25.86 -8.98 59.52
N ASN A 128 25.78 -7.68 59.82
CA ASN A 128 26.22 -7.13 61.11
C ASN A 128 25.34 -7.62 62.27
N VAL A 129 24.01 -7.67 62.08
CA VAL A 129 23.08 -8.23 63.09
C VAL A 129 23.37 -9.70 63.36
N SER A 130 23.56 -10.51 62.31
CA SER A 130 23.91 -11.93 62.46
C SER A 130 25.28 -12.14 63.12
N SER A 131 26.25 -11.24 62.90
CA SER A 131 27.58 -11.34 63.50
C SER A 131 27.60 -10.92 64.98
N SER A 132 26.72 -10.00 65.41
CA SER A 132 26.60 -9.59 66.81
C SER A 132 25.86 -10.60 67.68
N MET A 133 25.02 -11.47 67.09
CA MET A 133 24.31 -12.54 67.80
C MET A 133 25.15 -13.80 68.07
N VAL A 134 26.37 -13.91 67.52
CA VAL A 134 27.23 -15.11 67.64
C VAL A 134 28.45 -14.86 68.55
N LYS A 135 28.44 -13.79 69.34
CA LYS A 135 29.47 -13.52 70.37
C LYS A 135 28.91 -13.71 71.77
N VAL A 136 28.80 -14.97 72.20
CA VAL A 136 28.87 -15.44 73.60
C VAL A 136 29.54 -16.81 73.58
#